data_AF-A0A7W1YKT2-F1
#
_entry.id   AF-A0A7W1YKT2-F1
#
_cell.length_a   1.000
_cell.length_b   1.000
_cell.length_c   1.000
_cell.angle_alpha   90.00
_cell.angle_beta   90.00
_cell.angle_gamma   90.00
#
_symmetry.space_group_name_H-M   'P 1'
#
loop_
_entity.id
_entity.type
_entity.pdbx_description
1 polymer ?
#
loop_
_entity_poly.entity_id
_entity_poly.type
_entity_poly.pdbx_seq_one_letter_code
_entity_poly.pdbx_strand_id
1 'polypeptide(L)' 'MTDTLHLDFDRHRRLGYPEAVFAAGKTVNEVLAAATRLAEAHGQVLVTRASTE' A
#
# COMPACT_ATOMS: atom_id res chain seq x y z
N MET A 1 8.95 5.84 -14.92
CA MET A 1 8.16 4.77 -14.25
C MET A 1 6.77 5.31 -14.06
N THR A 2 5.78 4.66 -14.67
CA THR A 2 4.40 5.13 -14.71
C THR A 2 3.82 5.03 -13.29
N ASP A 3 3.71 6.15 -12.60
CA ASP A 3 3.15 6.24 -11.24
C ASP A 3 1.62 6.17 -11.31
N THR A 4 1.08 4.99 -11.63
CA THR A 4 -0.38 4.75 -11.73
C THR A 4 -1.03 4.42 -10.38
N LEU A 5 -0.26 4.34 -9.30
CA LEU A 5 -0.77 3.99 -7.97
C LEU A 5 -1.10 5.26 -7.19
N HIS A 6 -2.40 5.55 -7.06
CA HIS A 6 -2.88 6.59 -6.16
C HIS A 6 -2.84 6.08 -4.73
N LEU A 7 -1.94 6.64 -3.92
CA LEU A 7 -1.79 6.33 -2.50
C LEU A 7 -2.51 7.36 -1.63
N ASP A 8 -3.21 6.88 -0.61
CA ASP A 8 -3.88 7.70 0.40
C ASP A 8 -3.07 7.66 1.70
N PHE A 9 -2.39 8.76 2.05
CA PHE A 9 -1.52 8.89 3.22
C PHE A 9 -2.24 9.47 4.46
N ASP A 10 -3.54 9.71 4.35
CA ASP A 10 -4.31 10.38 5.40
C ASP A 10 -5.28 9.42 6.11
N ARG A 11 -5.27 8.14 5.75
CA ARG A 11 -6.21 7.14 6.29
C ARG A 11 -6.03 6.99 7.80
N HIS A 12 -4.79 6.92 8.28
CA HIS A 12 -4.50 6.87 9.70
C HIS A 12 -5.03 8.11 10.44
N ARG A 13 -4.80 9.31 9.89
CA ARG A 13 -5.28 10.57 10.49
C ARG A 13 -6.80 10.64 10.55
N ARG A 14 -7.50 10.18 9.50
CA ARG A 14 -8.97 10.26 9.41
C ARG A 14 -9.69 9.16 10.19
N LEU A 15 -9.10 7.97 10.27
CA LEU A 15 -9.81 6.76 10.70
C LEU A 15 -9.14 6.02 11.88
N GLY A 16 -7.90 6.36 12.22
CA GLY A 16 -7.16 5.79 13.35
C GLY A 16 -6.50 4.42 13.07
N TYR A 17 -6.41 3.99 11.82
CA TYR A 17 -5.78 2.74 11.43
C TYR A 17 -4.94 2.89 10.15
N PRO A 18 -3.89 2.08 9.97
CA PRO A 18 -2.92 2.27 8.90
C PRO A 18 -3.52 2.07 7.49
N GLU A 19 -2.77 2.57 6.53
CA GLU A 19 -3.02 2.40 5.11
C GLU A 19 -2.98 0.92 4.72
N ALA A 20 -3.88 0.54 3.81
CA ALA A 20 -4.00 -0.84 3.36
C ALA A 20 -3.81 -0.94 1.85
N VAL A 21 -2.94 -1.87 1.42
CA VAL A 21 -2.76 -2.24 0.01
C VAL A 21 -3.61 -3.48 -0.27
N PHE A 22 -4.53 -3.37 -1.21
CA PHE A 22 -5.27 -4.52 -1.75
C PHE A 22 -4.47 -5.15 -2.89
N ALA A 23 -3.86 -6.32 -2.65
CA ALA A 23 -2.91 -6.93 -3.59
C ALA A 23 -3.58 -7.71 -4.73
N ALA A 24 -4.80 -8.23 -4.55
CA ALA A 24 -5.44 -9.03 -5.58
C ALA A 24 -5.63 -8.22 -6.88
N GLY A 25 -5.18 -8.81 -8.00
CA GLY A 25 -5.21 -8.19 -9.33
C GLY A 25 -4.09 -7.18 -9.59
N LYS A 26 -3.14 -6.99 -8.66
CA LYS A 26 -1.91 -6.21 -8.86
C LYS A 26 -0.70 -7.11 -9.08
N THR A 27 0.29 -6.59 -9.77
CA THR A 27 1.61 -7.22 -9.87
C THR A 27 2.42 -7.08 -8.58
N VAL A 28 3.38 -7.97 -8.35
CA VAL A 28 4.31 -7.90 -7.21
C VAL A 28 4.99 -6.54 -7.13
N ASN A 29 5.45 -6.00 -8.26
CA ASN A 29 6.11 -4.70 -8.32
C ASN A 29 5.19 -3.54 -7.92
N GLU A 30 3.91 -3.58 -8.31
CA GLU A 30 2.93 -2.57 -7.89
C GLU A 30 2.65 -2.63 -6.38
N VAL A 31 2.54 -3.86 -5.84
CA VAL A 31 2.31 -4.06 -4.40
C VAL A 31 3.53 -3.59 -3.60
N LEU A 32 4.75 -3.95 -4.02
CA LEU A 32 5.99 -3.50 -3.39
C LEU A 32 6.13 -1.99 -3.47
N ALA A 33 5.93 -1.38 -4.63
CA ALA A 33 6.03 0.08 -4.79
C ALA A 33 5.04 0.83 -3.88
N ALA A 34 3.80 0.36 -3.77
CA ALA A 34 2.80 0.93 -2.87
C ALA A 34 3.18 0.74 -1.39
N ALA A 35 3.53 -0.49 -1.00
CA ALA A 35 3.84 -0.83 0.38
C ALA A 35 5.09 -0.09 0.89
N THR A 36 6.14 0.00 0.07
CA THR A 36 7.37 0.73 0.42
C THR A 36 7.07 2.21 0.67
N ARG A 37 6.36 2.89 -0.23
CA ARG A 37 6.03 4.32 -0.08
C ARG A 37 5.18 4.58 1.17
N LEU A 38 4.21 3.70 1.46
CA LEU A 38 3.37 3.82 2.67
C LEU A 38 4.17 3.57 3.95
N ALA A 39 5.04 2.56 3.94
CA ALA A 39 5.92 2.25 5.07
C ALA A 39 6.95 3.37 5.32
N GLU A 40 7.51 3.99 4.28
CA GLU A 40 8.41 5.14 4.40
C GLU A 40 7.70 6.36 5.01
N ALA A 41 6.43 6.60 4.65
CA ALA A 41 5.68 7.75 5.14
C ALA A 41 5.17 7.59 6.58
N HIS A 42 4.74 6.37 6.98
CA HIS A 42 4.01 6.16 8.24
C HIS A 42 4.59 5.07 9.13
N GLY A 43 5.65 4.37 8.71
CA GLY A 43 6.29 3.30 9.47
C GLY A 43 5.50 1.99 9.52
N GLN A 44 4.31 1.94 8.94
CA GLN A 44 3.43 0.76 8.94
C GLN A 44 2.53 0.73 7.70
N VAL A 45 2.21 -0.48 7.24
CA VAL A 45 1.27 -0.74 6.14
C VAL A 45 0.68 -2.14 6.28
N LEU A 46 -0.58 -2.32 5.93
CA LEU A 46 -1.22 -3.63 5.86
C LEU A 46 -1.41 -4.05 4.40
N VAL A 47 -0.82 -5.16 3.98
CA VAL A 47 -1.09 -5.74 2.65
C VAL A 47 -2.11 -6.87 2.79
N THR A 48 -3.20 -6.80 2.04
CA THR A 48 -4.31 -7.78 2.08
C THR A 48 -4.43 -8.53 0.77
N ARG A 49 -4.89 -9.79 0.83
CA ARG A 49 -5.05 -10.68 -0.33
C ARG A 49 -3.74 -10.87 -1.13
N ALA A 50 -2.59 -10.83 -0.45
CA ALA A 50 -1.31 -11.20 -1.06
C ALA A 50 -1.30 -12.70 -1.37
N SER A 51 -0.85 -13.07 -2.57
CA SER A 51 -0.52 -14.44 -2.93
C SER A 51 0.94 -14.75 -2.55
N THR A 52 1.35 -16.00 -2.76
CA THR A 52 2.71 -16.49 -2.49
C THR A 52 3.72 -16.15 -3.58
N GLU A 53 3.24 -15.66 -4.73
CA GLU A 53 4.04 -15.36 -5.93
C GLU A 53 5.00 -14.18 -5.74
#